data_AF-A0A378X178-F1
#
_entry.id   AF-A0A378X178-F1
#
_cell.length_a   1.000
_cell.length_b   1.000
_cell.length_c   1.000
_cell.angle_alpha   90.00
_cell.angle_beta   90.00
_cell.angle_gamma   90.00
#
_symmetry.space_group_name_H-M   'P 1'
#
loop_
_entity.id
_entity.type
_entity.pdbx_description
1 polymer ?
#
loop_
_entity_poly.entity_id
_entity_poly.type
_entity_poly.pdbx_seq_one_letter_code
_entity_poly.pdbx_strand_id
1 'polypeptide(L)'
;MTALDEPLGFTNPDYYRDAASPTERQLRADFARYYQLREIAPSAATAEARAEFNSRADELAIRWARHETEHWRGTWAGLQRVVAGWRTQPEIARRNYDQIARARATGEVAIDDDIWRTLQQARLITGHGTGTITGSTQDAARRYPYLQPNMGTTLAPTTRADTDIDRRTAVERTLGAPRNPAVALPSLAKVDAVIADTDELLETEEAAADLDDGRDARKMLLPRAVRDAPISADYSDTETWQRRHADALREVQDLAAEHSTIADGLNGVDDQARIARLDRLRAGLSAARRDALAIGLTDAQVHTAYTTGRDGTYWATQPSDPQLGRIAQLLEHRDLARAAAEAYRNQLTSAPATTADPAIPVTHGSRVEAADAPMRGDGTGAAISTAVDVALPDTDLGEWSPPDTDPAAKEVVSRIDREVSL
;
A
#
# COMPACT_ATOMS: atom_id res chain seq x y z
N MET A 1 -13.99 -42.49 13.30
CA MET A 1 -14.33 -41.31 14.10
C MET A 1 -13.02 -40.70 14.56
N THR A 2 -12.50 -39.75 13.77
CA THR A 2 -11.29 -39.00 14.11
C THR A 2 -11.66 -37.94 15.16
N ALA A 3 -10.73 -37.52 16.01
CA ALA A 3 -10.93 -36.52 17.07
C ALA A 3 -11.41 -35.12 16.60
N LEU A 4 -11.71 -34.98 15.30
CA LEU A 4 -12.27 -33.80 14.64
C LEU A 4 -13.82 -33.83 14.56
N ASP A 5 -14.46 -34.94 14.94
CA ASP A 5 -15.92 -35.10 14.92
C ASP A 5 -16.60 -34.71 16.24
N GLU A 6 -15.86 -34.57 17.34
CA GLU A 6 -16.44 -34.19 18.63
C GLU A 6 -16.44 -32.66 18.78
N PRO A 7 -17.60 -32.00 18.87
CA PRO A 7 -17.67 -30.55 18.95
C PRO A 7 -17.18 -30.08 20.33
N LEU A 8 -16.00 -29.47 20.35
CA LEU A 8 -15.37 -28.94 21.56
C LEU A 8 -15.49 -27.40 21.59
N GLY A 9 -15.91 -26.86 22.74
CA GLY A 9 -16.00 -25.42 22.98
C GLY A 9 -17.00 -24.71 22.06
N PHE A 10 -16.55 -23.65 21.38
CA PHE A 10 -17.39 -22.78 20.53
C PHE A 10 -18.02 -23.48 19.31
N THR A 11 -17.54 -24.67 18.95
CA THR A 11 -18.10 -25.50 17.87
C THR A 11 -19.24 -26.39 18.34
N ASN A 12 -19.55 -26.39 19.64
CA ASN A 12 -20.67 -27.11 20.22
C ASN A 12 -21.89 -26.20 20.33
N PRO A 13 -23.06 -26.59 19.77
CA PRO A 13 -24.32 -25.86 19.95
C PRO A 13 -24.68 -25.61 21.42
N ASP A 14 -24.33 -26.52 22.33
CA ASP A 14 -24.63 -26.42 23.77
C ASP A 14 -23.80 -25.36 24.50
N TYR A 15 -22.77 -24.81 23.85
CA TYR A 15 -22.01 -23.67 24.34
C TYR A 15 -22.85 -22.39 24.38
N TYR A 16 -23.74 -22.20 23.40
CA TYR A 16 -24.54 -20.98 23.23
C TYR A 16 -25.85 -21.06 24.01
N ARG A 17 -25.78 -21.08 25.35
CA ARG A 17 -26.96 -21.17 26.23
C ARG A 17 -27.85 -19.92 26.21
N ASP A 18 -27.29 -18.81 25.73
CA ASP A 18 -27.90 -17.48 25.61
C ASP A 18 -28.51 -17.21 24.21
N ALA A 19 -28.48 -18.20 23.31
CA ALA A 19 -29.13 -18.10 22.00
C ALA A 19 -30.66 -18.10 22.12
N ALA A 20 -31.32 -17.34 21.25
CA ALA A 20 -32.77 -17.17 21.24
C ALA A 20 -33.50 -18.40 20.66
N SER A 21 -32.81 -19.21 19.84
CA SER A 21 -33.39 -20.42 19.24
C SER A 21 -32.39 -21.57 19.09
N PRO A 22 -32.85 -22.82 18.99
CA PRO A 22 -31.99 -23.97 18.65
C PRO A 22 -31.28 -23.82 17.31
N THR A 23 -31.95 -23.23 16.31
CA THR A 23 -31.36 -22.96 14.99
C THR A 23 -30.21 -21.98 15.09
N GLU A 24 -30.34 -20.96 15.93
CA GLU A 24 -29.26 -20.01 16.18
C GLU A 24 -28.07 -20.69 16.86
N ARG A 25 -28.29 -21.56 17.85
CA ARG A 25 -27.20 -22.33 18.49
C ARG A 25 -26.42 -23.13 17.46
N GLN A 26 -27.13 -23.80 16.56
CA GLN A 26 -26.51 -24.56 15.49
C GLN A 26 -25.74 -23.65 14.52
N LEU A 27 -26.31 -22.51 14.11
CA LEU A 27 -25.65 -21.55 13.23
C LEU A 27 -24.35 -21.04 13.83
N ARG A 28 -24.37 -20.64 15.11
CA ARG A 28 -23.20 -20.09 15.79
C ARG A 28 -22.10 -21.15 15.96
N ALA A 29 -22.48 -22.38 16.28
CA ALA A 29 -21.56 -23.52 16.35
C ALA A 29 -20.94 -23.88 14.98
N ASP A 30 -21.78 -23.97 13.94
CA ASP A 30 -21.33 -24.23 12.57
C ASP A 30 -20.41 -23.12 12.06
N PHE A 31 -20.68 -21.86 12.43
CA PHE A 31 -19.82 -20.73 12.06
C PHE A 31 -18.45 -20.81 12.73
N ALA A 32 -18.39 -21.17 14.01
CA ALA A 32 -17.12 -21.41 14.70
C ALA A 32 -16.33 -22.56 14.05
N ARG A 33 -17.03 -23.64 13.66
CA ARG A 33 -16.41 -24.79 12.95
C ARG A 33 -15.90 -24.38 11.57
N TYR A 34 -16.68 -23.62 10.81
CA TYR A 34 -16.27 -23.04 9.53
C TYR A 34 -15.00 -22.21 9.65
N TYR A 35 -14.95 -21.33 10.64
CA TYR A 35 -13.78 -20.48 10.88
C TYR A 35 -12.54 -21.31 11.23
N GLN A 36 -12.69 -22.27 12.14
CA GLN A 36 -11.61 -23.18 12.54
C GLN A 36 -11.05 -23.97 11.36
N LEU A 37 -11.93 -24.55 10.52
CA LEU A 37 -11.51 -25.31 9.33
C LEU A 37 -10.70 -24.45 8.36
N ARG A 38 -11.10 -23.19 8.14
CA ARG A 38 -10.35 -22.25 7.29
C ARG A 38 -9.03 -21.80 7.91
N GLU A 39 -8.94 -21.75 9.23
CA GLU A 39 -7.70 -21.40 9.94
C GLU A 39 -6.66 -22.53 9.89
N ILE A 40 -7.09 -23.80 9.99
CA ILE A 40 -6.16 -24.96 9.98
C ILE A 40 -5.80 -25.46 8.58
N ALA A 41 -6.62 -25.17 7.56
CA ALA A 41 -6.38 -25.65 6.19
C ALA A 41 -5.00 -25.29 5.63
N PRO A 42 -4.44 -24.07 5.86
CA PRO A 42 -3.07 -23.74 5.46
C PRO A 42 -1.98 -24.57 6.17
N SER A 43 -2.27 -25.14 7.34
CA SER A 43 -1.30 -25.93 8.13
C SER A 43 -1.48 -27.44 7.98
N ALA A 44 -2.35 -27.90 7.06
CA ALA A 44 -2.58 -29.32 6.84
C ALA A 44 -1.31 -30.02 6.29
N ALA A 45 -1.02 -31.21 6.81
CA ALA A 45 0.18 -31.98 6.46
C ALA A 45 0.15 -32.54 5.03
N THR A 46 -1.05 -32.72 4.45
CA THR A 46 -1.23 -33.22 3.08
C THR A 46 -2.18 -32.34 2.27
N ALA A 47 -2.03 -32.39 0.95
CA ALA A 47 -2.91 -31.66 0.03
C ALA A 47 -4.35 -32.19 0.10
N GLU A 48 -4.55 -33.49 0.31
CA GLU A 48 -5.86 -34.11 0.48
C GLU A 48 -6.55 -33.62 1.75
N ALA A 49 -5.83 -33.53 2.87
CA ALA A 49 -6.37 -33.02 4.13
C ALA A 49 -6.73 -31.52 4.02
N ARG A 50 -5.92 -30.74 3.30
CA ARG A 50 -6.24 -29.34 2.99
C ARG A 50 -7.53 -29.23 2.17
N ALA A 51 -7.68 -30.05 1.13
CA ALA A 51 -8.88 -30.08 0.29
C ALA A 51 -10.13 -30.50 1.10
N GLU A 52 -10.00 -31.50 1.98
CA GLU A 52 -11.08 -31.95 2.86
C GLU A 52 -11.55 -30.87 3.83
N PHE A 53 -10.63 -30.14 4.48
CA PHE A 53 -10.97 -29.04 5.37
C PHE A 53 -11.69 -27.90 4.65
N ASN A 54 -11.21 -27.53 3.45
CA ASN A 54 -11.85 -26.51 2.62
C ASN A 54 -13.25 -26.95 2.17
N SER A 55 -13.40 -28.19 1.70
CA SER A 55 -14.71 -28.75 1.29
C SER A 55 -15.72 -28.71 2.43
N ARG A 56 -15.33 -29.16 3.63
CA ARG A 56 -16.21 -29.13 4.81
C ARG A 56 -16.57 -27.72 5.26
N ALA A 57 -15.64 -26.76 5.16
CA ALA A 57 -15.94 -25.36 5.43
C ALA A 57 -16.95 -24.81 4.41
N ASP A 58 -16.76 -25.12 3.13
CA ASP A 58 -17.63 -24.62 2.06
C ASP A 58 -19.03 -25.25 2.12
N GLU A 59 -19.16 -26.52 2.51
CA GLU A 59 -20.46 -27.16 2.78
C GLU A 59 -21.26 -26.43 3.87
N LEU A 60 -20.59 -26.04 4.97
CA LEU A 60 -21.22 -25.24 6.04
C LEU A 60 -21.63 -23.87 5.53
N ALA A 61 -20.76 -23.20 4.76
CA ALA A 61 -21.07 -21.90 4.18
C ALA A 61 -22.25 -21.96 3.21
N ILE A 62 -22.31 -22.96 2.33
CA ILE A 62 -23.40 -23.16 1.38
C ILE A 62 -24.72 -23.44 2.10
N ARG A 63 -24.72 -24.29 3.13
CA ARG A 63 -25.90 -24.60 3.94
C ARG A 63 -26.54 -23.34 4.50
N TRP A 64 -25.75 -22.49 5.14
CA TRP A 64 -26.25 -21.27 5.79
C TRP A 64 -26.53 -20.14 4.81
N ALA A 65 -25.78 -20.05 3.71
CA ALA A 65 -26.09 -19.11 2.63
C ALA A 65 -27.40 -19.42 1.90
N ARG A 66 -27.81 -20.70 1.84
CA ARG A 66 -29.06 -21.16 1.21
C ARG A 66 -30.18 -21.49 2.21
N HIS A 67 -30.00 -21.13 3.48
CA HIS A 67 -31.00 -21.38 4.51
C HIS A 67 -32.33 -20.72 4.15
N GLU A 68 -33.46 -21.37 4.45
CA GLU A 68 -34.81 -20.94 4.03
C GLU A 68 -35.14 -19.52 4.53
N THR A 69 -34.87 -19.25 5.81
CA THR A 69 -35.09 -17.95 6.45
C THR A 69 -34.00 -16.93 6.10
N GLU A 70 -34.42 -15.74 5.66
CA GLU A 70 -33.52 -14.62 5.36
C GLU A 70 -32.73 -14.13 6.58
N HIS A 71 -33.34 -14.13 7.76
CA HIS A 71 -32.70 -13.75 9.02
C HIS A 71 -31.41 -14.56 9.29
N TRP A 72 -31.44 -15.88 9.10
CA TRP A 72 -30.27 -16.73 9.33
C TRP A 72 -29.19 -16.55 8.25
N ARG A 73 -29.58 -16.31 6.99
CA ARG A 73 -28.63 -15.92 5.93
C ARG A 73 -27.93 -14.61 6.28
N GLY A 74 -28.71 -13.62 6.75
CA GLY A 74 -28.20 -12.33 7.20
C GLY A 74 -27.26 -12.44 8.39
N THR A 75 -27.59 -13.28 9.37
CA THR A 75 -26.75 -13.54 10.56
C THR A 75 -25.41 -14.17 10.17
N TRP A 76 -25.43 -15.18 9.28
CA TRP A 76 -24.21 -15.81 8.76
C TRP A 76 -23.31 -14.81 8.03
N ALA A 77 -23.88 -14.02 7.11
CA ALA A 77 -23.14 -12.99 6.38
C ALA A 77 -22.63 -11.87 7.31
N GLY A 78 -23.40 -11.52 8.33
CA GLY A 78 -23.02 -10.59 9.40
C GLY A 78 -21.80 -11.07 10.17
N LEU A 79 -21.81 -12.34 10.62
CA LEU A 79 -20.67 -12.97 11.29
C LEU A 79 -19.41 -12.99 10.42
N GLN A 80 -19.53 -13.34 9.13
CA GLN A 80 -18.40 -13.28 8.18
C GLN A 80 -17.81 -11.87 8.10
N ARG A 81 -18.65 -10.84 7.98
CA ARG A 81 -18.21 -9.45 7.87
C ARG A 81 -17.53 -8.95 9.14
N VAL A 82 -18.11 -9.23 10.31
CA VAL A 82 -17.56 -8.78 11.59
C VAL A 82 -16.22 -9.48 11.86
N VAL A 83 -16.13 -10.79 11.62
CA VAL A 83 -14.86 -11.53 11.75
C VAL A 83 -13.80 -11.04 10.76
N ALA A 84 -14.18 -10.74 9.52
CA ALA A 84 -13.26 -10.12 8.56
C ALA A 84 -12.75 -8.77 9.08
N GLY A 85 -13.62 -7.94 9.66
CA GLY A 85 -13.24 -6.66 10.28
C GLY A 85 -12.25 -6.83 11.45
N TRP A 86 -12.44 -7.83 12.30
CA TRP A 86 -11.48 -8.16 13.36
C TRP A 86 -10.13 -8.65 12.81
N ARG A 87 -10.13 -9.37 11.68
CA ARG A 87 -8.89 -9.85 11.04
C ARG A 87 -8.12 -8.74 10.33
N THR A 88 -8.79 -7.86 9.61
CA THR A 88 -8.14 -6.82 8.80
C THR A 88 -7.84 -5.56 9.60
N GLN A 89 -8.70 -5.21 10.56
CA GLN A 89 -8.62 -3.97 11.33
C GLN A 89 -8.98 -4.19 12.81
N PRO A 90 -8.21 -4.99 13.56
CA PRO A 90 -8.54 -5.39 14.93
C PRO A 90 -8.73 -4.20 15.88
N GLU A 91 -7.93 -3.15 15.74
CA GLU A 91 -8.02 -1.95 16.60
C GLU A 91 -9.25 -1.09 16.33
N ILE A 92 -9.71 -1.04 15.08
CA ILE A 92 -10.95 -0.34 14.71
C ILE A 92 -12.14 -1.18 15.20
N ALA A 93 -12.11 -2.49 14.98
CA ALA A 93 -13.14 -3.41 15.46
C ALA A 93 -13.28 -3.37 16.99
N ARG A 94 -12.16 -3.30 17.73
CA ARG A 94 -12.13 -3.13 19.18
C ARG A 94 -12.77 -1.83 19.64
N ARG A 95 -12.36 -0.69 19.09
CA ARG A 95 -12.94 0.62 19.44
C ARG A 95 -14.43 0.68 19.14
N ASN A 96 -14.85 0.17 17.99
CA ASN A 96 -16.27 0.11 17.61
C ASN A 96 -17.06 -0.76 18.57
N TYR A 97 -16.53 -1.94 18.93
CA TYR A 97 -17.14 -2.82 19.92
C TYR A 97 -17.29 -2.12 21.28
N ASP A 98 -16.24 -1.47 21.78
CA ASP A 98 -16.24 -0.79 23.08
C ASP A 98 -17.18 0.44 23.09
N GLN A 99 -17.34 1.11 21.96
CA GLN A 99 -18.31 2.19 21.80
C GLN A 99 -19.76 1.66 21.84
N ILE A 100 -20.04 0.60 21.08
CA ILE A 100 -21.34 -0.08 21.05
C ILE A 100 -21.69 -0.66 22.43
N ALA A 101 -20.73 -1.27 23.12
CA ALA A 101 -20.89 -1.81 24.46
C ALA A 101 -21.26 -0.72 25.48
N ARG A 102 -20.59 0.44 25.42
CA ARG A 102 -20.89 1.60 26.28
C ARG A 102 -22.25 2.21 25.98
N ALA A 103 -22.61 2.38 24.70
CA ALA A 103 -23.91 2.91 24.29
C ALA A 103 -25.07 1.99 24.74
N ARG A 104 -24.85 0.67 24.71
CA ARG A 104 -25.82 -0.32 25.21
C ARG A 104 -25.93 -0.32 26.73
N ALA A 105 -24.81 -0.19 27.45
CA ALA A 105 -24.80 -0.17 28.92
C ALA A 105 -25.47 1.10 29.50
N THR A 106 -25.37 2.21 28.79
CA THR A 106 -26.01 3.50 29.14
C THR A 106 -27.47 3.59 28.69
N GLY A 107 -27.92 2.69 27.82
CA GLY A 107 -29.26 2.70 27.25
C GLY A 107 -29.48 3.79 26.18
N GLU A 108 -28.40 4.42 25.69
CA GLU A 108 -28.47 5.48 24.67
C GLU A 108 -28.93 4.96 23.30
N VAL A 109 -28.65 3.69 22.99
CA VAL A 109 -29.02 3.06 21.71
C VAL A 109 -29.65 1.69 21.97
N ALA A 110 -30.85 1.48 21.43
CA ALA A 110 -31.48 0.17 21.37
C ALA A 110 -30.79 -0.68 20.29
N ILE A 111 -29.85 -1.53 20.72
CA ILE A 111 -29.14 -2.46 19.82
C ILE A 111 -29.84 -3.81 19.89
N ASP A 112 -30.22 -4.35 18.72
CA ASP A 112 -30.79 -5.69 18.59
C ASP A 112 -29.89 -6.74 19.26
N ASP A 113 -30.50 -7.64 20.04
CA ASP A 113 -29.80 -8.68 20.79
C ASP A 113 -29.09 -9.68 19.87
N ASP A 114 -29.59 -9.93 18.67
CA ASP A 114 -28.92 -10.78 17.69
C ASP A 114 -27.64 -10.14 17.14
N ILE A 115 -27.69 -8.84 16.84
CA ILE A 115 -26.51 -8.06 16.42
C ILE A 115 -25.48 -8.04 17.55
N TRP A 116 -25.92 -7.82 18.78
CA TRP A 116 -25.04 -7.80 19.94
C TRP A 116 -24.33 -9.14 20.15
N ARG A 117 -25.06 -10.26 20.12
CA ARG A 117 -24.49 -11.60 20.24
C ARG A 117 -23.57 -11.94 19.07
N THR A 118 -23.88 -11.49 17.86
CA THR A 118 -23.01 -11.60 16.67
C THR A 118 -21.66 -10.90 16.87
N LEU A 119 -21.67 -9.68 17.41
CA LEU A 119 -20.44 -8.94 17.75
C LEU A 119 -19.63 -9.65 18.85
N GLN A 120 -20.30 -10.16 19.89
CA GLN A 120 -19.66 -10.92 20.97
C GLN A 120 -19.00 -12.19 20.46
N GLN A 121 -19.70 -12.97 19.64
CA GLN A 121 -19.19 -14.21 19.08
C GLN A 121 -17.99 -13.96 18.16
N ALA A 122 -18.07 -12.96 17.28
CA ALA A 122 -16.97 -12.63 16.38
C ALA A 122 -15.70 -12.22 17.16
N ARG A 123 -15.87 -11.43 18.23
CA ARG A 123 -14.78 -11.06 19.15
C ARG A 123 -14.20 -12.27 19.87
N LEU A 124 -15.02 -13.23 20.27
CA LEU A 124 -14.58 -14.46 20.94
C LEU A 124 -13.80 -15.39 19.99
N ILE A 125 -14.33 -15.67 18.80
CA ILE A 125 -13.72 -16.55 17.79
C ILE A 125 -12.37 -16.01 17.30
N THR A 126 -12.23 -14.68 17.22
CA THR A 126 -10.97 -14.03 16.82
C THR A 126 -9.98 -13.83 17.97
N GLY A 127 -10.28 -14.35 19.16
CA GLY A 127 -9.36 -14.34 20.30
C GLY A 127 -9.33 -13.03 21.09
N HIS A 128 -10.19 -12.07 20.79
CA HIS A 128 -10.25 -10.77 21.46
C HIS A 128 -11.24 -10.70 22.64
N GLY A 129 -11.88 -11.81 23.01
CA GLY A 129 -12.82 -11.91 24.12
C GLY A 129 -12.20 -11.78 25.51
N THR A 130 -13.03 -11.56 26.53
CA THR A 130 -12.61 -11.31 27.93
C THR A 130 -12.13 -12.55 28.71
N GLY A 131 -11.89 -13.67 28.02
CA GLY A 131 -11.15 -14.80 28.60
C GLY A 131 -9.68 -14.42 28.68
N THR A 132 -9.18 -14.21 29.89
CA THR A 132 -7.78 -13.98 30.26
C THR A 132 -6.81 -14.79 29.40
N ILE A 133 -6.25 -14.17 28.35
CA ILE A 133 -5.04 -14.64 27.70
C ILE A 133 -3.88 -14.09 28.53
N THR A 134 -3.56 -14.78 29.60
CA THR A 134 -2.41 -14.42 30.43
C THR A 134 -1.17 -15.01 29.78
N GLY A 135 -0.75 -14.47 28.62
CA GLY A 135 0.60 -14.62 28.04
C GLY A 135 1.27 -16.00 28.01
N SER A 136 0.53 -17.10 28.19
CA SER A 136 1.06 -18.43 28.41
C SER A 136 0.64 -19.32 27.25
N THR A 137 1.61 -19.96 26.63
CA THR A 137 1.46 -20.99 25.60
C THR A 137 0.53 -22.14 26.03
N GLN A 138 0.29 -22.28 27.33
CA GLN A 138 -0.64 -23.25 27.94
C GLN A 138 -2.13 -22.97 27.64
N ASP A 139 -2.52 -21.71 27.38
CA ASP A 139 -3.92 -21.37 27.03
C ASP A 139 -4.22 -21.59 25.54
N ALA A 140 -3.20 -21.51 24.66
CA ALA A 140 -3.33 -21.95 23.28
C ALA A 140 -3.60 -23.48 23.21
N ALA A 141 -2.98 -24.25 24.10
CA ALA A 141 -3.22 -25.70 24.23
C ALA A 141 -4.62 -26.04 24.80
N ARG A 142 -5.25 -25.14 25.57
CA ARG A 142 -6.66 -25.29 25.99
C ARG A 142 -7.65 -24.86 24.91
N ARG A 143 -7.31 -23.87 24.09
CA ARG A 143 -8.12 -23.44 22.93
C ARG A 143 -8.15 -24.47 21.80
N TYR A 144 -7.10 -25.28 21.66
CA TYR A 144 -6.96 -26.27 20.58
C TYR A 144 -6.45 -27.61 21.13
N PRO A 145 -7.32 -28.46 21.73
CA PRO A 145 -6.90 -29.75 22.30
C PRO A 145 -6.34 -30.74 21.26
N TYR A 146 -6.65 -30.54 19.98
CA TYR A 146 -6.17 -31.34 18.85
C TYR A 146 -4.84 -30.85 18.26
N LEU A 147 -4.28 -29.76 18.77
CA LEU A 147 -2.88 -29.36 18.52
C LEU A 147 -1.92 -29.97 19.56
N GLN A 148 -2.27 -31.14 20.13
CA GLN A 148 -1.31 -31.93 20.90
C GLN A 148 -0.23 -32.54 19.98
N PRO A 149 0.98 -32.78 20.49
CA PRO A 149 2.23 -32.85 19.72
C PRO A 149 2.44 -34.15 18.93
N ASN A 150 1.39 -34.97 18.73
CA ASN A 150 1.51 -36.35 18.27
C ASN A 150 1.05 -36.59 16.82
N MET A 151 0.90 -35.55 16.01
CA MET A 151 0.86 -35.67 14.55
C MET A 151 2.24 -35.26 14.01
N GLY A 152 3.18 -36.20 14.07
CA GLY A 152 4.54 -36.04 13.56
C GLY A 152 5.51 -35.56 14.65
N THR A 153 6.10 -36.51 15.38
CA THR A 153 7.31 -36.31 16.16
C THR A 153 8.44 -35.77 15.27
N THR A 154 8.56 -34.46 15.16
CA THR A 154 9.86 -33.82 15.07
C THR A 154 10.21 -33.48 16.51
N LEU A 155 11.12 -34.25 17.10
CA LEU A 155 11.72 -33.98 18.39
C LEU A 155 12.05 -32.49 18.48
N ALA A 156 11.47 -31.79 19.47
CA ALA A 156 12.01 -30.53 19.91
C ALA A 156 13.51 -30.73 20.19
N PRO A 157 14.39 -29.80 19.78
CA PRO A 157 15.81 -29.96 20.03
C PRO A 157 16.01 -29.96 21.54
N THR A 158 16.26 -31.14 22.10
CA THR A 158 16.91 -31.26 23.40
C THR A 158 18.15 -30.39 23.32
N THR A 159 18.24 -29.43 24.24
CA THR A 159 19.46 -28.70 24.58
C THR A 159 20.55 -29.71 24.91
N ARG A 160 21.25 -30.15 23.86
CA ARG A 160 22.57 -30.75 23.94
C ARG A 160 23.52 -29.62 23.58
N ALA A 161 24.21 -29.13 24.60
CA ALA A 161 25.39 -28.31 24.39
C ALA A 161 26.45 -29.19 23.71
N ASP A 162 26.41 -29.28 22.38
CA ASP A 162 27.59 -29.51 21.58
C ASP A 162 28.01 -28.14 21.07
N THR A 163 29.08 -27.61 21.64
CA THR A 163 29.81 -26.46 21.11
C THR A 163 30.48 -26.90 19.81
N ASP A 164 29.73 -26.86 18.70
CA ASP A 164 30.31 -27.05 17.38
C ASP A 164 31.00 -25.74 16.96
N ILE A 165 32.33 -25.77 16.95
CA ILE A 165 33.18 -24.63 16.63
C ILE A 165 33.04 -24.35 15.13
N ASP A 166 32.51 -23.19 14.75
CA ASP A 166 32.40 -22.77 13.35
C ASP A 166 33.82 -22.57 12.76
N ARG A 167 34.29 -23.56 12.00
CA ARG A 167 35.64 -23.59 11.41
C ARG A 167 35.79 -22.73 10.15
N ARG A 168 34.74 -22.02 9.72
CA ARG A 168 34.80 -21.20 8.50
C ARG A 168 35.63 -19.95 8.72
N THR A 169 36.49 -19.65 7.75
CA THR A 169 37.23 -18.39 7.69
C THR A 169 36.25 -17.22 7.53
N ALA A 170 36.67 -16.00 7.93
CA ALA A 170 35.80 -14.83 7.87
C ALA A 170 35.25 -14.55 6.46
N VAL A 171 36.04 -14.87 5.43
CA VAL A 171 35.69 -14.72 4.01
C VAL A 171 34.62 -15.73 3.57
N GLU A 172 34.70 -16.98 4.03
CA GLU A 172 33.71 -18.02 3.73
C GLU A 172 32.35 -17.77 4.39
N ARG A 173 32.35 -17.09 5.55
CA ARG A 173 31.13 -16.63 6.22
C ARG A 173 30.43 -15.50 5.47
N THR A 174 31.19 -14.57 4.89
CA THR A 174 30.63 -13.45 4.12
C THR A 174 30.06 -13.87 2.76
N LEU A 175 30.55 -14.98 2.19
CA LEU A 175 30.10 -15.49 0.89
C LEU A 175 29.02 -16.58 1.01
N GLY A 176 28.46 -16.80 2.21
CA GLY A 176 27.32 -17.70 2.40
C GLY A 176 27.62 -19.20 2.27
N ALA A 177 28.89 -19.62 2.39
CA ALA A 177 29.25 -21.03 2.26
C ALA A 177 28.53 -21.88 3.34
N PRO A 178 27.96 -23.05 2.99
CA PRO A 178 27.16 -23.86 3.92
C PRO A 178 27.98 -24.31 5.15
N ARG A 179 27.31 -24.44 6.30
CA ARG A 179 27.95 -24.83 7.58
C ARG A 179 28.56 -26.24 7.57
N ASN A 180 28.22 -27.08 6.59
CA ASN A 180 28.57 -28.49 6.57
C ASN A 180 29.13 -28.87 5.19
N PRO A 181 30.40 -29.33 5.07
CA PRO A 181 31.03 -29.61 3.77
C PRO A 181 30.44 -30.82 3.03
N ALA A 182 29.46 -31.52 3.63
CA ALA A 182 28.74 -32.63 3.02
C ALA A 182 27.51 -32.19 2.20
N VAL A 183 27.08 -30.92 2.28
CA VAL A 183 26.01 -30.40 1.42
C VAL A 183 26.67 -29.93 0.13
N ALA A 184 26.66 -30.80 -0.88
CA ALA A 184 27.10 -30.46 -2.22
C ALA A 184 26.41 -29.18 -2.68
N LEU A 185 27.20 -28.22 -3.17
CA LEU A 185 26.70 -27.04 -3.86
C LEU A 185 25.68 -27.49 -4.94
N PRO A 186 24.56 -26.76 -5.14
CA PRO A 186 23.65 -27.08 -6.23
C PRO A 186 24.44 -27.12 -7.53
N SER A 187 24.30 -28.21 -8.29
CA SER A 187 24.98 -28.37 -9.58
C SER A 187 24.55 -27.24 -10.52
N LEU A 188 25.43 -26.87 -11.45
CA LEU A 188 25.11 -25.87 -12.49
C LEU A 188 23.79 -26.20 -13.21
N ALA A 189 23.51 -27.48 -13.45
CA ALA A 189 22.23 -27.93 -14.01
C ALA A 189 20.98 -27.56 -13.18
N LYS A 190 21.09 -27.48 -11.84
CA LYS A 190 19.99 -26.99 -10.98
C LYS A 190 19.86 -25.47 -11.03
N VAL A 191 20.96 -24.75 -11.22
CA VAL A 191 20.94 -23.29 -11.41
C VAL A 191 20.31 -22.96 -12.77
N ASP A 192 20.71 -23.68 -13.83
CA ASP A 192 20.15 -23.53 -15.17
C ASP A 192 18.65 -23.85 -15.20
N ALA A 193 18.20 -24.86 -14.45
CA ALA A 193 16.77 -25.17 -14.33
C ALA A 193 15.97 -24.05 -13.63
N VAL A 194 16.54 -23.41 -12.61
CA VAL A 194 15.90 -22.27 -11.93
C VAL A 194 15.88 -21.04 -12.83
N ILE A 195 16.93 -20.81 -13.63
CA ILE A 195 16.97 -19.71 -14.60
C ILE A 195 15.89 -19.93 -15.67
N ALA A 196 15.77 -21.13 -16.23
CA ALA A 196 14.74 -21.46 -17.21
C ALA A 196 13.31 -21.30 -16.65
N ASP A 197 13.08 -21.73 -15.41
CA ASP A 197 11.79 -21.58 -14.72
C ASP A 197 11.46 -20.09 -14.45
N THR A 198 12.49 -19.27 -14.19
CA THR A 198 12.34 -17.82 -14.00
C THR A 198 12.07 -17.11 -15.33
N ASP A 199 12.73 -17.51 -16.41
CA ASP A 199 12.51 -16.96 -17.75
C ASP A 199 11.09 -17.28 -18.27
N GLU A 200 10.58 -18.49 -18.02
CA GLU A 200 9.19 -18.86 -18.34
C GLU A 200 8.17 -18.05 -17.52
N LEU A 201 8.48 -17.76 -16.25
CA LEU A 201 7.66 -16.92 -15.39
C LEU A 201 7.65 -15.45 -15.85
N LEU A 202 8.79 -14.96 -16.36
CA LEU A 202 8.91 -13.61 -16.92
C LEU A 202 8.19 -13.49 -18.27
N GLU A 203 8.30 -14.49 -19.16
CA GLU A 203 7.53 -14.49 -20.42
C GLU A 203 6.02 -14.55 -20.18
N THR A 204 5.57 -15.31 -19.17
CA THR A 204 4.15 -15.36 -18.80
C THR A 204 3.67 -14.08 -18.13
N GLU A 205 4.51 -13.40 -17.35
CA GLU A 205 4.21 -12.08 -16.80
C GLU A 205 4.17 -11.00 -17.89
N GLU A 206 5.12 -11.00 -18.82
CA GLU A 206 5.16 -10.04 -19.95
C GLU A 206 3.96 -10.23 -20.89
N ALA A 207 3.58 -11.48 -21.17
CA ALA A 207 2.35 -11.80 -21.91
C ALA A 207 1.05 -11.38 -21.17
N ALA A 208 1.07 -11.31 -19.84
CA ALA A 208 -0.05 -10.84 -19.03
C ALA A 208 -0.05 -9.30 -18.85
N ALA A 209 1.12 -8.66 -18.92
CA ALA A 209 1.30 -7.23 -18.74
C ALA A 209 0.95 -6.40 -20.00
N ASP A 210 1.02 -6.99 -21.20
CA ASP A 210 0.63 -6.34 -22.47
C ASP A 210 -0.89 -6.33 -22.71
N LEU A 211 -1.70 -6.61 -21.68
CA LEU A 211 -3.12 -6.32 -21.71
C LEU A 211 -3.33 -4.80 -21.58
N ASP A 212 -3.33 -4.10 -22.71
CA ASP A 212 -4.05 -2.82 -22.85
C ASP A 212 -5.49 -3.07 -22.39
N ASP A 213 -5.76 -2.75 -21.12
CA ASP A 213 -7.04 -2.91 -20.45
C ASP A 213 -8.12 -1.97 -21.03
N GLY A 214 -7.82 -1.28 -22.15
CA GLY A 214 -8.65 -0.33 -22.86
C GLY A 214 -8.88 0.93 -22.04
N ARG A 215 -8.12 1.17 -20.97
CA ARG A 215 -8.30 2.35 -20.11
C ARG A 215 -8.03 3.64 -20.86
N ASP A 216 -7.02 3.65 -21.71
CA ASP A 216 -6.73 4.82 -22.53
C ASP A 216 -7.74 4.97 -23.67
N ALA A 217 -8.22 3.88 -24.26
CA ALA A 217 -9.35 3.91 -25.19
C ALA A 217 -10.63 4.48 -24.53
N ARG A 218 -10.92 4.11 -23.28
CA ARG A 218 -12.04 4.68 -22.49
C ARG A 218 -11.84 6.15 -22.17
N LYS A 219 -10.61 6.61 -21.87
CA LYS A 219 -10.31 8.05 -21.69
C LYS A 219 -10.53 8.85 -22.97
N MET A 220 -10.29 8.26 -24.14
CA MET A 220 -10.52 8.92 -25.44
C MET A 220 -12.00 9.16 -25.75
N LEU A 221 -12.92 8.46 -25.06
CA LEU A 221 -14.37 8.72 -25.16
C LEU A 221 -14.78 10.03 -24.46
N LEU A 222 -13.94 10.57 -23.58
CA LEU A 222 -14.19 11.84 -22.89
C LEU A 222 -13.82 13.03 -23.80
N PRO A 223 -14.62 14.11 -23.83
CA PRO A 223 -14.26 15.33 -24.53
C PRO A 223 -12.91 15.86 -24.08
N ARG A 224 -12.08 16.35 -25.01
CA ARG A 224 -10.74 16.87 -24.71
C ARG A 224 -10.75 17.94 -23.61
N ALA A 225 -11.75 18.81 -23.62
CA ALA A 225 -11.93 19.85 -22.61
C ALA A 225 -12.11 19.30 -21.18
N VAL A 226 -12.63 18.08 -21.03
CA VAL A 226 -12.78 17.39 -19.73
C VAL A 226 -11.52 16.58 -19.41
N ARG A 227 -10.92 15.94 -20.41
CA ARG A 227 -9.71 15.13 -20.25
C ARG A 227 -8.50 15.97 -19.81
N ASP A 228 -8.36 17.16 -20.39
CA ASP A 228 -7.22 18.05 -20.18
C ASP A 228 -7.57 19.20 -19.20
N ALA A 229 -8.74 19.12 -18.53
CA ALA A 229 -9.18 20.16 -17.60
C ALA A 229 -8.24 20.25 -16.39
N PRO A 230 -7.81 21.47 -15.99
CA PRO A 230 -7.11 21.64 -14.74
C PRO A 230 -8.06 21.31 -13.58
N ILE A 231 -7.52 20.74 -12.51
CA ILE A 231 -8.28 20.49 -11.29
C ILE A 231 -8.59 21.86 -10.66
N SER A 232 -9.89 22.20 -10.59
CA SER A 232 -10.37 23.50 -10.08
C SER A 232 -10.69 23.49 -8.58
N ALA A 233 -10.63 22.34 -7.93
CA ALA A 233 -10.87 22.21 -6.51
C ALA A 233 -9.75 22.89 -5.70
N ASP A 234 -10.14 23.70 -4.73
CA ASP A 234 -9.21 24.32 -3.79
C ASP A 234 -8.83 23.31 -2.69
N TYR A 235 -7.54 22.97 -2.65
CA TYR A 235 -6.96 22.05 -1.67
C TYR A 235 -6.05 22.76 -0.67
N SER A 236 -6.11 24.09 -0.57
CA SER A 236 -5.22 24.86 0.30
C SER A 236 -5.29 24.44 1.78
N ASP A 237 -6.49 24.19 2.30
CA ASP A 237 -6.69 23.69 3.66
C ASP A 237 -6.14 22.26 3.84
N THR A 238 -6.36 21.40 2.84
CA THR A 238 -5.86 20.01 2.84
C THR A 238 -4.34 19.96 2.74
N GLU A 239 -3.73 20.85 1.97
CA GLU A 239 -2.28 20.98 1.84
C GLU A 239 -1.64 21.36 3.17
N THR A 240 -2.17 22.39 3.85
CA THR A 240 -1.64 22.81 5.15
C THR A 240 -1.81 21.73 6.21
N TRP A 241 -2.92 20.98 6.15
CA TRP A 241 -3.14 19.82 7.02
C TRP A 241 -2.13 18.69 6.74
N GLN A 242 -1.98 18.28 5.48
CA GLN A 242 -1.07 17.19 5.08
C GLN A 242 0.39 17.53 5.40
N ARG A 243 0.80 18.78 5.18
CA ARG A 243 2.15 19.26 5.52
C ARG A 243 2.42 19.14 7.02
N ARG A 244 1.51 19.63 7.86
CA ARG A 244 1.64 19.52 9.33
C ARG A 244 1.71 18.06 9.80
N HIS A 245 0.94 17.18 9.18
CA HIS A 245 0.93 15.75 9.52
C HIS A 245 2.23 15.05 9.09
N ALA A 246 2.74 15.36 7.89
CA ALA A 246 4.01 14.85 7.42
C ALA A 246 5.19 15.33 8.29
N ASP A 247 5.21 16.62 8.65
CA ASP A 247 6.28 17.18 9.47
C ASP A 247 6.31 16.58 10.89
N ALA A 248 5.14 16.37 11.50
CA ALA A 248 5.06 15.73 12.82
C ALA A 248 5.50 14.26 12.81
N LEU A 249 5.13 13.49 11.78
CA LEU A 249 5.58 12.09 11.66
C LEU A 249 7.08 12.00 11.35
N ARG A 250 7.59 12.90 10.50
CA ARG A 250 9.03 13.04 10.23
C ARG A 250 9.80 13.27 11.53
N GLU A 251 9.36 14.23 12.35
CA GLU A 251 10.02 14.55 13.61
C GLU A 251 10.06 13.35 14.58
N VAL A 252 8.95 12.63 14.73
CA VAL A 252 8.90 11.41 15.57
C VAL A 252 9.86 10.33 15.05
N GLN A 253 9.86 10.08 13.75
CA GLN A 253 10.70 9.05 13.13
C GLN A 253 12.19 9.41 13.23
N ASP A 254 12.57 10.63 12.88
CA ASP A 254 13.97 11.06 12.88
C ASP A 254 14.55 11.14 14.30
N LEU A 255 13.75 11.57 15.30
CA LEU A 255 14.18 11.53 16.70
C LEU A 255 14.34 10.11 17.22
N ALA A 256 13.49 9.17 16.79
CA ALA A 256 13.62 7.76 17.16
C ALA A 256 14.82 7.09 16.48
N ALA A 257 15.10 7.42 15.22
CA ALA A 257 16.29 6.98 14.50
C ALA A 257 17.57 7.50 15.14
N GLU A 258 17.62 8.80 15.44
CA GLU A 258 18.79 9.40 16.09
C GLU A 258 19.02 8.81 17.49
N HIS A 259 17.95 8.54 18.25
CA HIS A 259 18.05 7.86 19.54
C HIS A 259 18.63 6.45 19.39
N SER A 260 18.20 5.65 18.40
CA SER A 260 18.75 4.31 18.17
C SER A 260 20.22 4.37 17.78
N THR A 261 20.57 5.22 16.80
CA THR A 261 21.94 5.37 16.31
C THR A 261 22.93 5.74 17.41
N ILE A 262 22.54 6.62 18.33
CA ILE A 262 23.41 7.02 19.46
C ILE A 262 23.48 5.90 20.51
N ALA A 263 22.38 5.20 20.76
CA ALA A 263 22.34 4.10 21.72
C ALA A 263 23.25 2.94 21.29
N ASP A 264 23.26 2.60 20.00
CA ASP A 264 24.11 1.55 19.42
C ASP A 264 25.61 1.90 19.49
N GLY A 265 25.94 3.19 19.57
CA GLY A 265 27.30 3.71 19.67
C GLY A 265 27.88 3.80 21.09
N LEU A 266 27.18 3.32 22.12
CA LEU A 266 27.67 3.30 23.51
C LEU A 266 28.65 2.12 23.71
N ASN A 267 29.87 2.42 24.12
CA ASN A 267 30.96 1.45 24.28
C ASN A 267 31.54 1.42 25.70
N GLY A 268 30.97 2.16 26.65
CA GLY A 268 31.30 2.12 28.07
C GLY A 268 32.44 3.04 28.49
N VAL A 269 32.97 3.88 27.59
CA VAL A 269 34.11 4.78 27.86
C VAL A 269 33.69 6.21 27.56
N ASP A 270 33.70 7.08 28.58
CA ASP A 270 33.31 8.51 28.49
C ASP A 270 31.91 8.79 27.90
N ASP A 271 30.94 7.94 28.24
CA ASP A 271 29.56 8.01 27.71
C ASP A 271 28.68 9.08 28.35
N GLN A 272 29.15 9.85 29.34
CA GLN A 272 28.29 10.77 30.12
C GLN A 272 27.60 11.84 29.25
N ALA A 273 28.33 12.40 28.27
CA ALA A 273 27.75 13.37 27.33
C ALA A 273 26.73 12.72 26.37
N ARG A 274 26.94 11.45 26.00
CA ARG A 274 26.05 10.68 25.13
C ARG A 274 24.77 10.29 25.88
N ILE A 275 24.89 9.86 27.13
CA ILE A 275 23.74 9.59 28.02
C ILE A 275 22.88 10.84 28.17
N ALA A 276 23.48 12.00 28.46
CA ALA A 276 22.76 13.27 28.54
C ALA A 276 22.12 13.70 27.21
N ARG A 277 22.65 13.25 26.06
CA ARG A 277 22.05 13.46 24.73
C ARG A 277 20.87 12.52 24.51
N LEU A 278 20.98 11.24 24.89
CA LEU A 278 19.89 10.26 24.83
C LEU A 278 18.70 10.68 25.69
N ASP A 279 18.93 11.20 26.90
CA ASP A 279 17.86 11.70 27.76
C ASP A 279 17.10 12.88 27.11
N ARG A 280 17.84 13.79 26.47
CA ARG A 280 17.24 14.90 25.71
C ARG A 280 16.44 14.40 24.50
N LEU A 281 16.95 13.42 23.77
CA LEU A 281 16.24 12.82 22.64
C LEU A 281 14.99 12.08 23.08
N ARG A 282 15.05 11.36 24.20
CA ARG A 282 13.87 10.68 24.77
C ARG A 282 12.81 11.67 25.22
N ALA A 283 13.21 12.78 25.84
CA ALA A 283 12.30 13.87 26.21
C ALA A 283 11.68 14.53 24.96
N GLY A 284 12.50 14.84 23.95
CA GLY A 284 12.05 15.40 22.67
C GLY A 284 11.08 14.49 21.94
N LEU A 285 11.40 13.20 21.84
CA LEU A 285 10.52 12.19 21.24
C LEU A 285 9.17 12.08 21.99
N SER A 286 9.20 12.15 23.32
CA SER A 286 7.96 12.12 24.13
C SER A 286 7.12 13.39 23.93
N ALA A 287 7.73 14.53 23.64
CA ALA A 287 7.03 15.76 23.26
C ALA A 287 6.44 15.64 21.84
N ALA A 288 7.27 15.29 20.86
CA ALA A 288 6.87 15.12 19.46
C ALA A 288 5.69 14.14 19.31
N ARG A 289 5.68 13.02 20.06
CA ARG A 289 4.54 12.09 20.06
C ARG A 289 3.25 12.72 20.61
N ARG A 290 3.34 13.54 21.65
CA ARG A 290 2.16 14.25 22.20
C ARG A 290 1.65 15.31 21.23
N ASP A 291 2.56 16.05 20.60
CA ASP A 291 2.22 17.09 19.64
C ASP A 291 1.59 16.49 18.38
N ALA A 292 2.12 15.36 17.89
CA ALA A 292 1.54 14.59 16.80
C ALA A 292 0.09 14.14 17.11
N LEU A 293 -0.16 13.62 18.31
CA LEU A 293 -1.53 13.26 18.73
C LEU A 293 -2.43 14.49 18.86
N ALA A 294 -1.91 15.63 19.33
CA ALA A 294 -2.66 16.87 19.50
C ALA A 294 -3.14 17.47 18.17
N ILE A 295 -2.37 17.29 17.09
CA ILE A 295 -2.77 17.73 15.74
C ILE A 295 -3.73 16.76 15.02
N GLY A 296 -4.06 15.63 15.65
CA GLY A 296 -5.05 14.68 15.15
C GLY A 296 -4.49 13.42 14.49
N LEU A 297 -3.17 13.17 14.55
CA LEU A 297 -2.60 11.89 14.11
C LEU A 297 -3.11 10.75 15.01
N THR A 298 -3.32 9.59 14.41
CA THR A 298 -3.72 8.40 15.18
C THR A 298 -2.52 7.82 15.92
N ASP A 299 -2.78 7.19 17.08
CA ASP A 299 -1.73 6.51 17.85
C ASP A 299 -1.00 5.44 17.02
N ALA A 300 -1.71 4.77 16.10
CA ALA A 300 -1.13 3.82 15.16
C ALA A 300 -0.09 4.47 14.23
N GLN A 301 -0.40 5.63 13.63
CA GLN A 301 0.54 6.35 12.76
C GLN A 301 1.79 6.81 13.52
N VAL A 302 1.59 7.37 14.72
CA VAL A 302 2.69 7.80 15.59
C VAL A 302 3.54 6.60 16.04
N HIS A 303 2.90 5.46 16.32
CA HIS A 303 3.60 4.23 16.69
C HIS A 303 4.43 3.68 15.53
N THR A 304 3.89 3.64 14.31
CA THR A 304 4.63 3.22 13.12
C THR A 304 5.84 4.11 12.87
N ALA A 305 5.69 5.44 12.96
CA ALA A 305 6.81 6.38 12.83
C ALA A 305 7.90 6.11 13.88
N TYR A 306 7.48 5.88 15.13
CA TYR A 306 8.40 5.52 16.20
C TYR A 306 9.12 4.19 15.95
N THR A 307 8.42 3.12 15.52
CA THR A 307 9.04 1.81 15.30
C THR A 307 10.00 1.84 14.11
N THR A 308 9.60 2.47 12.99
CA THR A 308 10.47 2.63 11.81
C THR A 308 11.73 3.41 12.15
N GLY A 309 11.58 4.50 12.91
CA GLY A 309 12.71 5.28 13.38
C GLY A 309 13.60 4.48 14.33
N ARG A 310 13.02 3.80 15.32
CA ARG A 310 13.76 2.93 16.26
C ARG A 310 14.55 1.83 15.56
N ASP A 311 14.09 1.35 14.41
CA ASP A 311 14.82 0.37 13.60
C ASP A 311 15.97 1.01 12.78
N GLY A 312 16.28 2.29 13.03
CA GLY A 312 17.40 3.04 12.45
C GLY A 312 17.06 3.76 11.15
N THR A 313 15.79 3.81 10.74
CA THR A 313 15.40 4.35 9.43
C THR A 313 14.89 5.78 9.55
N TYR A 314 15.60 6.72 8.93
CA TYR A 314 15.18 8.12 8.83
C TYR A 314 14.03 8.31 7.83
N TRP A 315 13.23 9.35 8.04
CA TRP A 315 12.09 9.68 7.17
C TRP A 315 12.50 9.90 5.71
N ALA A 316 13.67 10.52 5.50
CA ALA A 316 14.20 10.80 4.17
C ALA A 316 14.49 9.51 3.36
N THR A 317 14.79 8.40 4.04
CA THR A 317 15.05 7.10 3.39
C THR A 317 13.75 6.36 3.15
N GLN A 318 12.91 6.24 4.18
CA GLN A 318 11.63 5.55 4.09
C GLN A 318 10.62 6.21 5.03
N PRO A 319 9.70 7.04 4.50
CA PRO A 319 8.62 7.63 5.29
C PRO A 319 7.75 6.56 5.93
N SER A 320 7.40 6.72 7.20
CA SER A 320 6.46 5.80 7.88
C SER A 320 5.05 5.81 7.28
N ASP A 321 4.68 6.92 6.62
CA ASP A 321 3.48 7.03 5.80
C ASP A 321 3.90 7.35 4.36
N PRO A 322 3.78 6.40 3.42
CA PRO A 322 4.21 6.60 2.03
C PRO A 322 3.44 7.72 1.31
N GLN A 323 2.16 7.95 1.65
CA GLN A 323 1.36 8.98 0.98
C GLN A 323 1.78 10.36 1.46
N LEU A 324 1.91 10.56 2.77
CA LEU A 324 2.38 11.82 3.34
C LEU A 324 3.84 12.10 2.97
N GLY A 325 4.67 11.07 2.89
CA GLY A 325 6.03 11.16 2.38
C GLY A 325 6.09 11.68 0.94
N ARG A 326 5.24 11.12 0.06
CA ARG A 326 5.14 11.59 -1.33
C ARG A 326 4.63 13.02 -1.43
N ILE A 327 3.62 13.39 -0.64
CA ILE A 327 3.10 14.76 -0.60
C ILE A 327 4.20 15.73 -0.16
N ALA A 328 4.95 15.40 0.90
CA ALA A 328 6.05 16.22 1.37
C ALA A 328 7.14 16.42 0.30
N GLN A 329 7.51 15.36 -0.42
CA GLN A 329 8.47 15.44 -1.54
C GLN A 329 7.97 16.36 -2.66
N LEU A 330 6.68 16.25 -3.03
CA LEU A 330 6.09 17.10 -4.07
C LEU A 330 6.03 18.57 -3.65
N LEU A 331 5.75 18.84 -2.38
CA LEU A 331 5.77 20.21 -1.85
C LEU A 331 7.17 20.79 -1.86
N GLU A 332 8.19 20.01 -1.50
CA GLU A 332 9.60 20.44 -1.57
C GLU A 332 10.01 20.73 -3.03
N HIS A 333 9.66 19.86 -3.98
CA HIS A 333 9.93 20.08 -5.40
C HIS A 333 9.23 21.35 -5.92
N ARG A 334 7.98 21.60 -5.51
CA ARG A 334 7.25 22.81 -5.86
C ARG A 334 7.93 24.05 -5.30
N ASP A 335 8.28 24.03 -4.01
CA ASP A 335 8.90 25.17 -3.34
C ASP A 335 10.28 25.48 -3.96
N LEU A 336 11.06 24.45 -4.33
CA LEU A 336 12.31 24.58 -5.10
C LEU A 336 12.08 25.16 -6.50
N ALA A 337 11.09 24.65 -7.24
CA ALA A 337 10.76 25.16 -8.58
C ALA A 337 10.31 26.63 -8.53
N ARG A 338 9.56 27.01 -7.49
CA ARG A 338 9.13 28.39 -7.25
C ARG A 338 10.32 29.29 -6.93
N ALA A 339 11.22 28.86 -6.05
CA ALA A 339 12.43 29.59 -5.74
C ALA A 339 13.33 29.78 -6.98
N ALA A 340 13.45 28.74 -7.83
CA ALA A 340 14.17 28.82 -9.09
C ALA A 340 13.51 29.83 -10.05
N ALA A 341 12.18 29.78 -10.20
CA ALA A 341 11.43 30.73 -11.03
C ALA A 341 11.56 32.18 -10.53
N GLU A 342 11.54 32.41 -9.22
CA GLU A 342 11.77 33.71 -8.61
C GLU A 342 13.22 34.19 -8.83
N ALA A 343 14.20 33.30 -8.72
CA ALA A 343 15.60 33.60 -9.05
C ALA A 343 15.75 34.02 -10.52
N TYR A 344 15.14 33.29 -11.47
CA TYR A 344 15.13 33.67 -12.88
C TYR A 344 14.44 35.02 -13.12
N ARG A 345 13.32 35.28 -12.46
CA ARG A 345 12.62 36.58 -12.54
C ARG A 345 13.50 37.72 -12.02
N ASN A 346 14.20 37.52 -10.92
CA ASN A 346 15.11 38.51 -10.35
C ASN A 346 16.31 38.76 -11.27
N GLN A 347 16.83 37.72 -11.94
CA GLN A 347 17.88 37.87 -12.95
C GLN A 347 17.40 38.68 -14.18
N LEU A 348 16.20 38.43 -14.67
CA LEU A 348 15.60 39.18 -15.77
C LEU A 348 15.32 40.66 -15.40
N THR A 349 14.93 40.91 -14.15
CA THR A 349 14.61 42.27 -13.67
C THR A 349 15.87 43.05 -13.27
N SER A 350 16.94 42.35 -12.87
CA SER A 350 18.24 42.93 -12.50
C SER A 350 19.21 43.03 -13.68
N ALA A 351 18.84 42.51 -14.85
CA ALA A 351 19.56 42.83 -16.09
C ALA A 351 19.48 44.36 -16.29
N PRO A 352 20.60 45.08 -16.28
CA PRO A 352 20.57 46.52 -16.49
C PRO A 352 19.96 46.77 -17.86
N ALA A 353 19.01 47.70 -17.93
CA ALA A 353 18.62 48.32 -19.18
C ALA A 353 19.90 48.84 -19.83
N THR A 354 20.42 48.11 -20.81
CA THR A 354 21.46 48.60 -21.70
C THR A 354 20.85 49.79 -22.43
N THR A 355 21.08 50.97 -21.88
CA THR A 355 21.03 52.30 -22.51
C THR A 355 20.32 52.33 -23.86
N ALA A 356 18.99 52.41 -23.82
CA ALA A 356 18.24 52.98 -24.94
C ALA A 356 18.26 54.51 -24.75
N ASP A 357 19.03 55.15 -25.60
CA ASP A 357 19.21 56.59 -25.80
C ASP A 357 17.85 57.35 -25.80
N PRO A 358 17.72 58.55 -25.21
CA PRO A 358 16.43 59.22 -25.06
C PRO A 358 16.15 60.17 -26.23
N ALA A 359 15.30 59.75 -27.18
CA ALA A 359 14.45 60.60 -28.04
C ALA A 359 13.60 59.64 -28.90
N ILE A 360 12.28 59.73 -29.05
CA ILE A 360 11.44 60.83 -29.56
C ILE A 360 10.00 60.55 -29.06
N PRO A 361 9.21 61.56 -28.65
CA PRO A 361 7.83 61.35 -28.20
C PRO A 361 6.91 61.04 -29.39
N VAL A 362 6.27 59.87 -29.39
CA VAL A 362 5.19 59.55 -30.34
C VAL A 362 3.93 60.25 -29.87
N THR A 363 3.56 61.32 -30.58
CA THR A 363 2.30 62.02 -30.44
C THR A 363 1.15 61.16 -30.96
N HIS A 364 0.17 60.87 -30.10
CA HIS A 364 -1.14 60.40 -30.52
C HIS A 364 -1.93 61.55 -31.15
N GLY A 365 -2.10 61.52 -32.47
CA GLY A 365 -2.96 62.44 -33.22
C GLY A 365 -3.90 61.66 -34.13
N SER A 366 -5.15 61.52 -33.71
CA SER A 366 -6.27 61.07 -34.53
C SER A 366 -6.64 62.17 -35.55
N ARG A 367 -7.02 61.79 -36.79
CA ARG A 367 -8.17 62.33 -37.58
C ARG A 367 -7.93 62.51 -39.11
N VAL A 368 -8.62 61.63 -39.88
CA VAL A 368 -9.50 61.83 -41.06
C VAL A 368 -8.97 62.29 -42.44
N GLU A 369 -9.35 61.46 -43.45
CA GLU A 369 -9.60 61.67 -44.90
C GLU A 369 -8.50 62.19 -45.84
N ALA A 370 -8.11 61.36 -46.81
CA ALA A 370 -8.50 61.50 -48.23
C ALA A 370 -7.92 60.36 -49.09
N ALA A 371 -8.63 60.05 -50.18
CA ALA A 371 -8.39 58.97 -51.13
C ALA A 371 -7.04 59.01 -51.86
N ASP A 372 -6.41 57.85 -52.08
CA ASP A 372 -6.33 57.16 -53.39
C ASP A 372 -5.40 55.93 -53.29
N ALA A 373 -5.81 54.82 -53.90
CA ALA A 373 -4.99 53.62 -54.14
C ALA A 373 -4.33 53.75 -55.54
N PRO A 374 -3.20 53.08 -55.90
CA PRO A 374 -3.00 51.65 -55.67
C PRO A 374 -1.54 51.09 -55.48
N MET A 375 -1.50 49.84 -55.00
CA MET A 375 -0.52 48.75 -55.23
C MET A 375 0.86 48.67 -54.52
N ARG A 376 1.00 47.52 -53.81
CA ARG A 376 2.16 46.62 -53.58
C ARG A 376 3.26 46.99 -52.56
N GLY A 377 3.39 46.09 -51.56
CA GLY A 377 4.68 45.45 -51.25
C GLY A 377 5.14 45.49 -49.80
N ASP A 378 4.95 44.38 -49.09
CA ASP A 378 5.77 43.81 -48.00
C ASP A 378 6.34 44.69 -46.88
N GLY A 379 5.80 44.51 -45.68
CA GLY A 379 6.37 45.06 -44.45
C GLY A 379 5.82 44.40 -43.20
N THR A 380 6.34 43.22 -42.84
CA THR A 380 6.47 42.70 -41.45
C THR A 380 7.10 41.30 -41.41
N GLY A 381 6.98 40.49 -42.46
CA GLY A 381 7.52 39.12 -42.48
C GLY A 381 9.05 39.02 -42.60
N ALA A 382 9.69 39.95 -43.32
CA ALA A 382 11.12 39.88 -43.62
C ALA A 382 12.02 39.99 -42.36
N ALA A 383 11.59 40.75 -41.34
CA ALA A 383 12.35 40.93 -40.10
C ALA A 383 12.33 39.69 -39.19
N ILE A 384 11.29 38.84 -39.30
CA ILE A 384 11.20 37.60 -38.54
C ILE A 384 12.07 36.52 -39.20
N SER A 385 12.04 36.41 -40.53
CA SER A 385 12.90 35.47 -41.27
C SER A 385 14.39 35.74 -41.06
N THR A 386 14.82 37.01 -41.02
CA THR A 386 16.23 37.33 -40.75
C THR A 386 16.67 37.01 -39.32
N ALA A 387 15.76 37.04 -38.34
CA ALA A 387 16.08 36.65 -36.97
C ALA A 387 16.18 35.12 -36.81
N VAL A 388 15.40 34.36 -37.60
CA VAL A 388 15.41 32.89 -37.58
C VAL A 388 16.64 32.33 -38.29
N ASP A 389 17.04 32.89 -39.44
CA ASP A 389 18.22 32.44 -40.20
C ASP A 389 19.55 32.71 -39.46
N VAL A 390 19.59 33.68 -38.54
CA VAL A 390 20.79 33.98 -37.72
C VAL A 390 20.95 33.01 -36.55
N ALA A 391 19.87 32.36 -36.10
CA ALA A 391 19.89 31.47 -34.93
C ALA A 391 20.20 30.00 -35.27
N LEU A 392 20.09 29.60 -36.54
CA LEU A 392 20.28 28.22 -37.00
C LEU A 392 21.03 28.21 -38.34
N PRO A 393 22.39 28.21 -38.36
CA PRO A 393 23.12 27.98 -39.60
C PRO A 393 22.91 26.52 -40.04
N ASP A 394 22.49 26.35 -41.30
CA ASP A 394 22.14 25.09 -41.96
C ASP A 394 23.12 23.94 -41.67
N THR A 395 22.60 22.87 -41.08
CA THR A 395 23.18 21.54 -41.22
C THR A 395 22.36 20.78 -42.25
N ASP A 396 23.00 20.45 -43.38
CA ASP A 396 22.51 19.59 -44.46
C ASP A 396 21.78 18.36 -43.91
N LEU A 397 20.44 18.35 -44.02
CA LEU A 397 19.64 17.15 -43.90
C LEU A 397 19.26 16.73 -45.32
N GLY A 398 19.86 15.62 -45.75
CA GLY A 398 19.56 14.97 -47.01
C GLY A 398 18.06 14.77 -47.22
N GLU A 399 17.66 14.93 -48.47
CA GLU A 399 16.32 14.74 -49.02
C GLU A 399 15.67 13.45 -48.48
N TRP A 400 14.77 13.60 -47.49
CA TRP A 400 13.98 12.49 -46.99
C TRP A 400 12.89 12.17 -48.01
N SER A 401 13.18 11.22 -48.90
CA SER A 401 12.21 10.66 -49.83
C SER A 401 11.18 9.82 -49.06
N PRO A 402 9.87 10.02 -49.24
CA PRO A 402 8.85 9.15 -48.65
C PRO A 402 8.92 7.75 -49.30
N PRO A 403 8.69 6.66 -48.56
CA PRO A 403 8.67 5.33 -49.16
C PRO A 403 7.46 5.17 -50.10
N ASP A 404 7.73 4.56 -51.27
CA ASP A 404 6.77 4.25 -52.32
C ASP A 404 5.53 3.52 -51.77
N THR A 405 4.34 4.07 -52.05
CA THR A 405 3.08 3.37 -51.88
C THR A 405 2.99 2.19 -52.85
N ASP A 406 3.23 0.99 -52.35
CA ASP A 406 2.99 -0.26 -53.06
C ASP A 406 1.47 -0.46 -53.30
N PRO A 407 0.98 -0.58 -54.55
CA PRO A 407 -0.46 -0.67 -54.84
C PRO A 407 -1.09 -2.03 -54.49
N ALA A 408 -0.38 -2.97 -53.86
CA ALA A 408 -0.90 -4.29 -53.51
C ALA A 408 -1.92 -4.31 -52.34
N ALA A 409 -2.07 -3.21 -51.58
CA ALA A 409 -2.98 -3.17 -50.43
C ALA A 409 -4.44 -2.77 -50.77
N LYS A 410 -4.74 -2.39 -52.03
CA LYS A 410 -6.10 -1.98 -52.43
C LYS A 410 -7.03 -3.12 -52.87
N GLU A 411 -6.56 -4.37 -52.92
CA GLU A 411 -7.35 -5.50 -53.41
C GLU A 411 -7.85 -6.47 -52.32
N VAL A 412 -7.49 -6.25 -51.05
CA VAL A 412 -7.95 -7.12 -49.93
C VAL A 412 -9.25 -6.59 -49.29
N VAL A 413 -9.54 -5.29 -49.39
CA VAL A 413 -10.76 -4.69 -48.81
C VAL A 413 -12.00 -4.91 -49.69
N SER A 414 -11.84 -5.24 -50.97
CA SER A 414 -12.96 -5.45 -51.91
C SER A 414 -13.48 -6.89 -51.98
N ARG A 415 -12.90 -7.84 -51.23
CA ARG A 415 -13.30 -9.26 -51.24
C ARG A 415 -14.12 -9.70 -50.01
N ILE A 416 -14.18 -8.89 -48.96
CA ILE A 416 -14.94 -9.20 -47.72
C ILE A 416 -16.41 -8.72 -47.81
N ASP A 417 -16.71 -7.76 -48.69
CA ASP A 417 -18.08 -7.24 -48.88
C ASP A 417 -18.97 -8.06 -49.86
N ARG A 418 -18.55 -9.27 -50.24
CA ARG A 418 -19.32 -10.12 -51.19
C ARG A 418 -19.79 -11.47 -50.64
N GLU A 419 -19.66 -11.74 -49.34
CA GLU A 419 -20.16 -12.97 -48.70
C GLU A 419 -21.21 -12.74 -47.60
N VAL A 420 -21.93 -11.62 -47.61
CA VAL A 420 -23.12 -11.38 -46.75
C VAL A 420 -24.40 -11.17 -47.56
N SER A 421 -24.50 -11.79 -48.73
CA SER A 421 -25.78 -11.95 -49.43
C SER A 421 -25.77 -13.25 -50.21
N LEU A 422 -26.11 -14.33 -49.51
CA LEU A 422 -26.93 -15.45 -49.99
C LEU A 422 -27.45 -16.26 -48.80
#